data_AF-A0A2G4STP5-F1
#
_entry.id   AF-A0A2G4STP5-F1
#
_cell.length_a   1.000
_cell.length_b   1.000
_cell.length_c   1.000
_cell.angle_alpha   90.00
_cell.angle_beta   90.00
_cell.angle_gamma   90.00
#
_symmetry.space_group_name_H-M   'P 1'
#
loop_
_entity.id
_entity.type
_entity.pdbx_description
1 polymer ?
#
loop_
_entity_poly.entity_id
_entity_poly.type
_entity_poly.pdbx_seq_one_letter_code
_entity_poly.pdbx_strand_id
1 'polypeptide(L)' 'MIITRDWAICMLFCIENNPENVAHYEEKIADFGEIDICYEKDSKKPIFAPSSQIHKNLSTYHP' A
#
# COMPACT_ATOMS: atom_id res chain seq x y z
N MET A 1 4.32 20.38 9.96
CA MET A 1 4.67 19.74 8.67
C MET A 1 3.38 19.16 8.10
N ILE A 2 2.93 19.65 6.95
CA ILE A 2 1.74 19.11 6.27
C ILE A 2 2.25 18.12 5.23
N ILE A 3 1.89 16.84 5.37
CA ILE A 3 2.20 15.82 4.37
C ILE A 3 1.13 15.92 3.28
N THR A 4 1.54 16.31 2.07
CA THR A 4 0.61 16.35 0.92
C THR A 4 0.33 14.93 0.42
N ARG A 5 -0.69 14.78 -0.42
CA ARG A 5 -0.99 13.50 -1.07
C ARG A 5 0.24 12.93 -1.78
N ASP A 6 0.90 13.72 -2.61
CA ASP A 6 2.13 13.34 -3.32
C ASP A 6 3.22 12.84 -2.38
N TRP A 7 3.43 13.53 -1.26
CA TRP A 7 4.37 13.09 -0.23
C TRP A 7 3.94 11.77 0.40
N ALA A 8 2.65 11.59 0.68
CA ALA A 8 2.12 10.35 1.23
C ALA A 8 2.31 9.17 0.25
N ILE A 9 2.09 9.38 -1.05
CA ILE A 9 2.33 8.37 -2.10
C ILE A 9 3.81 7.99 -2.10
N CYS A 10 4.71 8.95 -2.19
CA CYS A 10 6.14 8.66 -2.24
C CYS A 10 6.65 8.00 -0.94
N MET A 11 6.12 8.39 0.22
CA MET A 11 6.44 7.75 1.50
C MET A 11 5.96 6.31 1.56
N LEU A 12 4.76 6.01 1.05
CA LEU A 12 4.21 4.65 1.02
C LEU A 12 5.11 3.69 0.24
N PHE A 13 5.71 4.16 -0.86
CA PHE A 13 6.60 3.37 -1.71
C PHE A 13 8.08 3.54 -1.41
N CYS A 14 8.44 4.32 -0.38
CA CYS A 14 9.84 4.62 0.00
C CYS A 14 10.68 5.17 -1.18
N ILE A 15 10.12 6.10 -1.95
CA ILE A 15 10.77 6.74 -3.10
C ILE A 15 10.92 8.25 -2.90
N GLU A 16 11.75 8.89 -3.70
CA GLU A 16 11.89 10.34 -3.72
C GLU A 16 10.62 11.02 -4.28
N ASN A 17 10.26 12.17 -3.71
CA ASN A 17 9.17 12.99 -4.22
C ASN A 17 9.62 13.75 -5.47
N ASN A 18 9.16 13.29 -6.63
CA ASN A 18 9.27 14.01 -7.89
C ASN A 18 8.03 13.73 -8.77
N PRO A 19 7.73 14.57 -9.77
CA PRO A 19 6.50 14.45 -10.56
C PRO A 19 6.35 13.12 -11.32
N GLU A 20 7.44 12.53 -11.79
CA GLU A 20 7.43 11.24 -12.49
C GLU A 20 7.01 10.10 -11.56
N ASN A 21 7.61 10.07 -10.37
CA ASN A 21 7.27 9.12 -9.32
C ASN A 21 5.82 9.28 -8.84
N VAL A 22 5.36 10.52 -8.62
CA VAL A 22 3.98 10.76 -8.20
C VAL A 22 3.00 10.21 -9.24
N ALA A 23 3.21 10.52 -10.53
CA ALA A 23 2.33 10.05 -11.60
C ALA A 23 2.33 8.51 -11.72
N HIS A 24 3.51 7.89 -11.72
CA HIS A 24 3.62 6.43 -11.84
C HIS A 24 2.96 5.68 -10.68
N TYR A 25 3.14 6.18 -9.45
CA TYR A 25 2.62 5.52 -8.26
C TYR A 25 1.18 5.91 -7.92
N GLU A 26 0.68 7.01 -8.46
CA GLU A 26 -0.75 7.34 -8.41
C GLU A 26 -1.57 6.37 -9.26
N GLU A 27 -1.11 6.00 -10.45
CA GLU A 27 -1.71 4.94 -11.28
C GLU A 27 -1.72 3.61 -10.52
N LYS A 28 -0.59 3.25 -9.91
CA LYS A 28 -0.47 2.04 -9.10
C LYS A 28 -1.43 2.02 -7.90
N ILE A 29 -1.69 3.16 -7.27
CA ILE A 29 -2.69 3.29 -6.19
C ILE A 29 -4.10 3.09 -6.72
N ALA A 30 -4.42 3.60 -7.90
CA ALA A 30 -5.73 3.37 -8.52
C ALA A 30 -5.96 1.88 -8.80
N ASP A 31 -4.92 1.14 -9.20
CA ASP A 31 -4.98 -0.30 -9.47
C ASP A 31 -5.19 -1.16 -8.21
N PHE A 32 -4.79 -0.67 -7.03
CA PHE A 32 -4.93 -1.43 -5.79
C PHE A 32 -6.40 -1.64 -5.37
N GLY A 33 -7.31 -0.76 -5.77
CA GLY A 33 -8.72 -0.84 -5.35
C GLY A 33 -8.90 -0.68 -3.84
N GLU A 34 -9.76 -1.51 -3.23
CA GLU A 34 -9.88 -1.56 -1.77
C GLU A 34 -8.64 -2.22 -1.15
N ILE A 35 -7.98 -1.48 -0.26
CA ILE A 35 -6.80 -1.91 0.49
C ILE A 35 -7.19 -2.06 1.95
N ASP A 36 -6.79 -3.18 2.55
CA ASP A 36 -6.89 -3.40 3.98
C ASP A 36 -5.49 -3.56 4.60
N ILE A 37 -5.41 -3.26 5.89
CA ILE A 37 -4.23 -3.55 6.70
C ILE A 37 -4.40 -4.96 7.24
N CYS A 38 -3.45 -5.84 6.95
CA CYS A 38 -3.46 -7.20 7.49
C CYS A 38 -2.08 -7.60 8.01
N TYR A 39 -2.04 -8.71 8.74
CA TYR A 39 -0.80 -9.31 9.21
C TYR A 39 -0.58 -10.63 8.50
N GLU A 40 0.62 -10.87 8.00
CA GLU A 40 1.01 -12.25 7.69
C GLU A 40 1.10 -13.03 9.01
N LYS A 41 0.76 -14.32 8.95
CA LYS A 41 0.63 -15.20 10.13
C LYS A 41 1.80 -15.15 11.13
N ASP A 42 3.02 -14.92 10.64
CA ASP A 42 4.23 -14.85 11.46
C ASP A 42 4.90 -13.45 11.45
N SER A 43 4.27 -12.45 10.83
CA SER A 43 4.84 -11.11 10.70
C SER A 43 4.53 -10.25 11.92
N LYS A 44 5.57 -9.62 12.47
CA LYS A 44 5.46 -8.59 13.51
C LYS A 44 5.05 -7.22 12.97
N LYS A 45 4.90 -7.09 11.64
CA LYS A 45 4.60 -5.82 10.99
C LYS A 45 3.35 -5.97 10.11
N PRO A 46 2.44 -4.98 10.19
CA PRO A 46 1.31 -4.93 9.28
C PRO A 46 1.80 -4.71 7.86
N ILE A 47 1.06 -5.27 6.90
CA ILE A 47 1.26 -5.04 5.47
C ILE A 47 0.00 -4.38 4.89
N PHE A 48 0.19 -3.59 3.85
CA PHE A 48 -0.91 -3.09 3.02
C PHE A 48 -1.10 -4.07 1.87
N ALA A 49 -2.26 -4.71 1.82
CA ALA A 49 -2.60 -5.63 0.74
C ALA A 49 -3.99 -5.31 0.18
N PRO A 50 -4.21 -5.50 -1.13
CA PRO A 50 -5.56 -5.39 -1.68
C PRO A 50 -6.48 -6.39 -0.98
N SER A 51 -7.69 -5.97 -0.60
CA SER A 51 -8.68 -6.83 0.07
C SER A 51 -9.00 -8.07 -0.77
N SER A 52 -8.92 -7.94 -2.10
CA SER A 52 -9.06 -9.06 -3.04
C SER A 52 -7.95 -10.12 -2.93
N GLN A 53 -6.72 -9.76 -2.55
CA GLN A 53 -5.64 -10.72 -2.28
C GLN A 53 -5.79 -11.37 -0.91
N ILE A 54 -6.20 -10.61 0.11
CA ILE A 54 -6.42 -11.11 1.46
C ILE A 54 -7.49 -12.22 1.45
N HIS A 55 -8.64 -11.95 0.82
CA HIS A 55 -9.73 -12.94 0.72
C HIS A 55 -9.36 -14.18 -0.10
N LYS A 56 -8.42 -14.06 -1.05
CA LYS A 56 -7.93 -15.20 -1.83
C LYS A 56 -6.96 -16.08 -1.07
N ASN A 57 -6.28 -15.57 -0.03
CA ASN A 57 -5.19 -16.26 0.64
C ASN A 57 -5.24 -16.15 2.17
N LEU A 58 -6.37 -16.62 2.74
CA LEU A 58 -6.63 -16.66 4.18
C LEU A 58 -5.64 -17.53 4.98
N SER A 59 -4.90 -18.41 4.32
CA SER A 59 -3.82 -19.19 4.95
C SER A 59 -2.56 -18.36 5.24
N THR A 60 -2.40 -17.24 4.54
CA THR A 60 -1.22 -16.37 4.61
C THR A 60 -1.49 -15.13 5.46
N TYR A 61 -2.71 -14.57 5.34
CA TYR A 61 -3.08 -13.30 5.97
C TYR A 61 -4.14 -13.49 7.06
N HIS A 62 -3.95 -12.82 8.18
CA HIS A 62 -4.92 -12.68 9.26
C HIS A 62 -5.37 -11.21 9.37
N PRO A 63 -6.67 -10.96 9.61
CA PRO A 63 -7.17 -9.62 9.90
C PRO A 63 -6.59 -9.08 11.21
#